data_AF-A0A1V6BFJ2-F1
#
_entry.id   AF-A0A1V6BFJ2-F1
#
_cell.length_a   1.000
_cell.length_b   1.000
_cell.length_c   1.000
_cell.angle_alpha   90.00
_cell.angle_beta   90.00
_cell.angle_gamma   90.00
#
_symmetry.space_group_name_H-M   'P 1'
#
loop_
_entity.id
_entity.type
_entity.pdbx_description
1 polymer ?
#
loop_
_entity_poly.entity_id
_entity_poly.type
_entity_poly.pdbx_seq_one_letter_code
_entity_poly.pdbx_strand_id
1 'polypeptide(L)'
;MDQNAYFEKGLAIVRRLNECTYEAYLVGGIVRDFLMHMPFTDIDIATSATPEQILEVFPDASTEYMTMGTMSVRLDGYKFEIATFRSEVYTVSRKPSEIHYSLKLQDDIMRRDFTINGLGMSASQKIIDFCGGKKDLQKGIIRTIARPKKSFREDPLRILRAFSLMARFNFRLAHATKIGIKQTKKYLIEVSDYKVSAELRKIFEAPYGKKTLRRMKRLGLLPHLKYYGEGIPYLIKRFGELTILEKMAICFKRSGNFPTIHALTHQEMKDVQSLVDLSNELEKTDATPLMVYHHGVDKLRQADQINVLLVKDYKSKAKQITKVQKQTVFVSNSQMAFKAQNLIELTGGVTGPFVGEIIESLKEQIISGIIPNEFEVLKTEALRQYELYQQKPKTKEKVNYTPVKHAEKEEFDAELFNQYKREFALRFEENLALIHDFDKKPKAEQEAIKKQVREAVHTLLVKQKPEYKKFEVNKDEI
;
A
#
# COMPACT_ATOMS: atom_id res chain seq x y z
N MET A 1 9.56 20.66 10.81
CA MET A 1 8.34 20.86 11.62
C MET A 1 8.78 21.36 12.97
N ASP A 2 8.37 22.56 13.38
CA ASP A 2 8.67 23.07 14.72
C ASP A 2 7.76 22.35 15.73
N GLN A 3 8.36 21.50 16.57
CA GLN A 3 7.62 20.66 17.53
C GLN A 3 6.93 21.49 18.61
N ASN A 4 7.55 22.59 19.07
CA ASN A 4 6.97 23.44 20.10
C ASN A 4 5.77 24.20 19.54
N ALA A 5 5.91 24.75 18.33
CA ALA A 5 4.80 25.39 17.64
C ALA A 5 3.65 24.38 17.41
N TYR A 6 3.95 23.18 16.92
CA TYR A 6 2.92 22.16 16.66
C TYR A 6 2.16 21.79 17.94
N PHE A 7 2.87 21.61 19.05
CA PHE A 7 2.28 21.30 20.35
C PHE A 7 1.41 22.43 20.90
N GLU A 8 1.91 23.67 20.88
CA GLU A 8 1.15 24.83 21.37
C GLU A 8 -0.13 25.06 20.55
N LYS A 9 -0.09 24.81 19.24
CA LYS A 9 -1.29 24.86 18.38
C LYS A 9 -2.29 23.75 18.72
N GLY A 10 -1.82 22.55 19.05
CA GLY A 10 -2.68 21.49 19.59
C GLY A 10 -3.35 21.89 20.91
N LEU A 11 -2.60 22.49 21.84
CA LEU A 11 -3.17 23.03 23.09
C LEU A 11 -4.13 24.20 22.85
N ALA A 12 -3.90 25.01 21.82
CA ALA A 12 -4.82 26.09 21.44
C ALA A 12 -6.18 25.54 20.98
N ILE A 13 -6.21 24.46 20.20
CA ILE A 13 -7.45 23.79 19.80
C ILE A 13 -8.19 23.24 21.04
N VAL A 14 -7.45 22.60 21.96
CA VAL A 14 -8.04 22.13 23.22
C VAL A 14 -8.64 23.27 24.04
N ARG A 15 -7.91 24.39 24.17
CA ARG A 15 -8.41 25.61 24.86
C ARG A 15 -9.68 26.14 24.21
N ARG A 16 -9.70 26.23 22.87
CA ARG A 16 -10.84 26.72 22.11
C ARG A 16 -12.10 25.87 22.33
N LEU A 17 -11.97 24.54 22.35
CA LEU A 17 -13.09 23.65 22.66
C LEU A 17 -13.59 23.83 24.11
N ASN A 18 -12.67 23.99 25.07
CA ASN A 18 -13.03 24.23 26.47
C ASN A 18 -13.75 25.58 26.67
N GLU A 19 -13.36 26.64 25.95
CA GLU A 19 -14.07 27.93 25.94
C GLU A 19 -15.52 27.80 25.47
N CYS A 20 -15.78 26.85 24.58
CA CYS A 20 -17.12 26.48 24.11
C CYS A 20 -17.81 25.45 25.03
N THR A 21 -17.34 25.27 26.27
CA THR A 21 -17.88 24.36 27.30
C THR A 21 -17.75 22.86 27.02
N TYR A 22 -17.00 22.47 25.99
CA TYR A 22 -16.72 21.06 25.68
C TYR A 22 -15.43 20.60 26.38
N GLU A 23 -15.45 19.42 27.00
CA GLU A 23 -14.22 18.84 27.54
C GLU A 23 -13.31 18.38 26.40
N ALA A 24 -12.07 18.87 26.32
CA ALA A 24 -11.10 18.43 25.33
C ALA A 24 -9.72 18.10 25.92
N TYR A 25 -9.03 17.14 25.31
CA TYR A 25 -7.72 16.66 25.74
C TYR A 25 -6.87 16.23 24.55
N LEU A 26 -5.54 16.44 24.64
CA LEU A 26 -4.61 15.66 23.81
C LEU A 26 -4.61 14.23 24.30
N VAL A 27 -4.63 13.24 23.40
CA VAL A 27 -4.78 11.82 23.77
C VAL A 27 -3.88 10.92 22.95
N GLY A 28 -3.54 9.75 23.48
CA GLY A 28 -2.85 8.72 22.69
C GLY A 28 -1.34 8.90 22.60
N GLY A 29 -0.80 8.74 21.39
CA GLY A 29 0.64 8.64 21.14
C GLY A 29 1.41 9.90 21.54
N ILE A 30 0.81 11.07 21.32
CA ILE A 30 1.39 12.38 21.68
C ILE A 30 1.70 12.46 23.17
N VAL A 31 0.78 12.06 24.05
CA VAL A 31 0.96 12.15 25.50
C VAL A 31 2.09 11.24 25.98
N ARG A 32 2.18 10.03 25.42
CA ARG A 32 3.28 9.10 25.65
C ARG A 32 4.61 9.68 25.20
N ASP A 33 4.67 10.19 23.97
CA ASP A 33 5.90 10.70 23.36
C ASP A 33 6.38 11.96 24.10
N PHE A 34 5.47 12.85 24.51
CA PHE A 34 5.75 13.99 25.39
C PHE A 34 6.39 13.55 26.72
N LEU A 35 5.79 12.57 27.41
CA LEU A 35 6.33 12.04 28.68
C LEU A 35 7.68 11.33 28.53
N MET A 36 8.01 10.87 27.32
CA MET A 36 9.29 10.26 26.99
C MET A 36 10.31 11.27 26.46
N HIS A 37 9.96 12.55 26.34
CA HIS A 37 10.77 13.58 25.66
C HIS A 37 11.18 13.19 24.24
N MET A 38 10.25 12.55 23.51
CA MET A 38 10.43 12.11 22.14
C MET A 38 9.69 13.04 21.18
N PRO A 39 10.18 13.19 19.93
CA PRO A 39 9.42 13.89 18.91
C PRO A 39 8.12 13.14 18.61
N PHE A 40 7.06 13.91 18.37
CA PHE A 40 5.75 13.42 17.98
C PHE A 40 5.46 13.80 16.53
N THR A 41 4.80 12.88 15.83
CA THR A 41 4.44 13.02 14.41
C THR A 41 3.03 13.54 14.24
N ASP A 42 2.13 13.18 15.15
CA ASP A 42 0.70 13.42 15.05
C ASP A 42 0.16 13.85 16.42
N ILE A 43 -0.73 14.84 16.42
CA ILE A 43 -1.47 15.28 17.60
C ILE A 43 -2.95 14.89 17.43
N ASP A 44 -3.35 13.88 18.20
CA ASP A 44 -4.75 13.46 18.33
C ASP A 44 -5.40 14.20 19.51
N ILE A 45 -6.59 14.75 19.27
CA ILE A 45 -7.41 15.44 20.25
C ILE A 45 -8.70 14.64 20.42
N ALA A 46 -9.14 14.46 21.67
CA ALA A 46 -10.45 13.91 21.94
C ALA A 46 -11.31 14.90 22.73
N THR A 47 -12.59 14.97 22.40
CA THR A 47 -13.52 15.96 22.95
C THR A 47 -14.91 15.40 23.23
N SER A 48 -15.66 16.01 24.15
CA SER A 48 -17.09 15.71 24.35
C SER A 48 -17.98 16.28 23.25
N ALA A 49 -17.47 17.19 22.42
CA ALA A 49 -18.20 17.78 21.30
C ALA A 49 -18.49 16.74 20.19
N THR A 50 -19.71 16.69 19.69
CA THR A 50 -20.07 15.88 18.50
C THR A 50 -19.43 16.47 17.23
N PRO A 51 -19.34 15.73 16.13
CA PRO A 51 -18.76 16.26 14.89
C PRO A 51 -19.44 17.53 14.37
N GLU A 52 -20.75 17.65 14.53
CA GLU A 52 -21.53 18.85 14.19
C GLU A 52 -21.11 20.04 15.06
N GLN A 53 -20.97 19.83 16.36
CA GLN A 53 -20.50 20.85 17.31
C GLN A 53 -19.04 21.23 17.05
N ILE A 54 -18.19 20.28 16.64
CA ILE A 54 -16.82 20.58 16.22
C ILE A 54 -16.82 21.49 14.99
N LEU A 55 -17.73 21.27 14.04
CA LEU A 55 -17.87 22.11 12.84
C LEU A 55 -18.36 23.52 13.18
N GLU A 56 -19.21 23.69 14.18
CA GLU A 56 -19.60 25.02 14.70
C GLU A 56 -18.39 25.77 15.30
N VAL A 57 -17.51 25.07 16.03
CA VAL A 57 -16.30 25.67 16.63
C VAL A 57 -15.22 25.93 15.59
N PHE A 58 -15.10 25.06 14.58
CA PHE A 58 -14.12 25.11 13.50
C PHE A 58 -14.80 24.93 12.13
N PRO A 59 -15.34 26.00 11.53
CA PRO A 59 -16.08 25.93 10.26
C PRO A 59 -15.30 25.35 9.08
N ASP A 60 -13.96 25.51 9.09
CA ASP A 60 -13.06 24.99 8.05
C ASP A 60 -12.61 23.53 8.31
N ALA A 61 -13.18 22.85 9.30
CA ALA A 61 -12.86 21.45 9.59
C ALA A 61 -13.29 20.54 8.42
N SER A 62 -12.41 19.61 8.05
CA SER A 62 -12.74 18.59 7.05
C SER A 62 -13.66 17.53 7.64
N THR A 63 -14.73 17.22 6.91
CA THR A 63 -15.77 16.22 7.25
C THR A 63 -15.47 14.82 6.72
N GLU A 64 -14.29 14.58 6.12
CA GLU A 64 -13.92 13.31 5.47
C GLU A 64 -14.14 12.09 6.38
N TYR A 65 -13.88 12.24 7.68
CA TYR A 65 -13.99 11.17 8.68
C TYR A 65 -15.16 11.35 9.66
N MET A 66 -16.11 12.24 9.36
CA MET A 66 -17.22 12.59 10.23
C MET A 66 -18.06 11.37 10.66
N THR A 67 -18.28 10.42 9.72
CA THR A 67 -18.99 9.16 9.98
C THR A 67 -18.30 8.25 11.01
N MET A 68 -17.01 8.48 11.27
CA MET A 68 -16.23 7.79 12.29
C MET A 68 -16.14 8.58 13.61
N GLY A 69 -16.83 9.71 13.71
CA GLY A 69 -16.74 10.63 14.85
C GLY A 69 -15.42 11.38 14.94
N THR A 70 -14.74 11.60 13.80
CA THR A 70 -13.46 12.32 13.72
C THR A 70 -13.54 13.43 12.68
N MET A 71 -12.99 14.59 13.02
CA MET A 71 -12.90 15.77 12.16
C MET A 71 -11.44 16.20 12.07
N SER A 72 -10.98 16.61 10.89
CA SER A 72 -9.61 17.12 10.73
C SER A 72 -9.61 18.65 10.68
N VAL A 73 -8.80 19.29 11.52
CA VAL A 73 -8.61 20.75 11.52
C VAL A 73 -7.20 21.09 11.05
N ARG A 74 -7.08 22.14 10.23
CA ARG A 74 -5.79 22.72 9.85
C ARG A 74 -5.61 24.06 10.54
N LEU A 75 -4.48 24.25 11.23
CA LEU A 75 -4.12 25.51 11.88
C LEU A 75 -2.65 25.82 11.57
N ASP A 76 -2.40 26.95 10.92
CA ASP A 76 -1.06 27.41 10.51
C ASP A 76 -0.24 26.34 9.76
N GLY A 77 -0.90 25.62 8.85
CA GLY A 77 -0.28 24.55 8.06
C GLY A 77 -0.12 23.20 8.77
N TYR A 78 -0.42 23.12 10.07
CA TYR A 78 -0.44 21.86 10.82
C TYR A 78 -1.81 21.20 10.75
N LYS A 79 -1.83 19.86 10.65
CA LYS A 79 -3.06 19.05 10.68
C LYS A 79 -3.25 18.43 12.07
N PHE A 80 -4.49 18.46 12.55
CA PHE A 80 -4.92 17.88 13.81
C PHE A 80 -6.17 17.02 13.58
N GLU A 81 -6.25 15.88 14.27
CA GLU A 81 -7.46 15.06 14.27
C GLU A 81 -8.19 15.24 15.60
N ILE A 82 -9.46 15.64 15.53
CA ILE A 82 -10.34 15.86 16.68
C ILE A 82 -11.41 14.78 16.64
N ALA A 83 -11.43 13.90 17.64
CA ALA A 83 -12.39 12.82 17.74
C ALA A 83 -13.35 13.02 18.92
N THR A 84 -14.65 12.81 18.70
CA THR A 84 -15.63 12.78 19.78
C THR A 84 -15.37 11.57 20.68
N PHE A 85 -15.48 11.74 22.01
CA PHE A 85 -15.42 10.64 22.96
C PHE A 85 -16.46 9.60 22.58
N ARG A 86 -16.07 8.33 22.66
CA ARG A 86 -16.98 7.25 22.27
C ARG A 86 -16.77 6.02 23.12
N SER A 87 -17.87 5.32 23.37
CA SER A 87 -17.90 3.94 23.82
C SER A 87 -18.24 3.06 22.62
N GLU A 88 -17.53 1.95 22.45
CA GLU A 88 -17.74 1.04 21.32
C GLU A 88 -18.30 -0.29 21.83
N VAL A 89 -19.44 -0.70 21.26
CA VAL A 89 -19.96 -2.06 21.39
C VAL A 89 -19.63 -2.81 20.11
N TYR A 90 -18.69 -3.77 20.21
CA TYR A 90 -18.37 -4.66 19.09
C TYR A 90 -19.34 -5.86 19.10
N THR A 91 -20.14 -6.00 18.04
CA THR A 91 -20.78 -7.28 17.71
C THR A 91 -19.78 -8.16 16.95
N VAL A 92 -20.18 -9.34 16.46
CA VAL A 92 -19.29 -10.37 15.85
C VAL A 92 -18.45 -9.86 14.66
N SER A 93 -18.67 -8.63 14.20
CA SER A 93 -17.90 -7.92 13.17
C SER A 93 -16.79 -7.00 13.74
N ARG A 94 -15.73 -6.78 12.96
CA ARG A 94 -14.55 -5.94 13.30
C ARG A 94 -14.81 -4.43 13.28
N LYS A 95 -15.97 -4.00 12.76
CA LYS A 95 -16.43 -2.62 12.90
C LYS A 95 -17.35 -2.57 14.13
N PRO A 96 -17.23 -1.55 15.01
CA PRO A 96 -18.28 -1.32 15.99
C PRO A 96 -19.59 -1.23 15.23
N SER A 97 -20.61 -1.99 15.65
CA SER A 97 -21.92 -1.99 15.00
C SER A 97 -22.58 -0.63 15.09
N GLU A 98 -22.29 0.10 16.17
CA GLU A 98 -22.74 1.45 16.44
C GLU A 98 -21.62 2.20 17.19
N ILE A 99 -21.37 3.46 16.82
CA ILE A 99 -20.51 4.36 17.59
C ILE A 99 -21.42 5.12 18.55
N HIS A 100 -21.27 4.89 19.86
CA HIS A 100 -22.00 5.65 20.86
C HIS A 100 -21.10 6.75 21.40
N TYR A 101 -21.43 8.01 21.11
CA TYR A 101 -20.72 9.12 21.71
C TYR A 101 -20.90 9.12 23.23
N SER A 102 -19.82 9.47 23.92
CA SER A 102 -19.80 9.62 25.37
C SER A 102 -19.50 11.08 25.71
N LEU A 103 -19.86 11.49 26.92
CA LEU A 103 -19.44 12.76 27.50
C LEU A 103 -18.16 12.63 28.34
N LYS A 104 -17.67 11.41 28.56
CA LYS A 104 -16.56 11.12 29.48
C LYS A 104 -15.31 10.67 28.74
N LEU A 105 -14.20 11.35 28.98
CA LEU A 105 -12.86 10.93 28.51
C LEU A 105 -12.53 9.48 28.92
N GLN A 106 -12.97 9.05 30.11
CA GLN A 106 -12.68 7.70 30.61
C GLN A 106 -13.19 6.62 29.64
N ASP A 107 -14.38 6.79 29.07
CA ASP A 107 -14.96 5.80 28.16
C ASP A 107 -14.10 5.68 26.88
N ASP A 108 -13.61 6.81 26.36
CA ASP A 108 -12.69 6.84 25.22
C ASP A 108 -11.35 6.18 25.53
N ILE A 109 -10.78 6.44 26.71
CA ILE A 109 -9.51 5.84 27.11
C ILE A 109 -9.65 4.31 27.25
N MET A 110 -10.74 3.83 27.83
CA MET A 110 -10.90 2.41 28.15
C MET A 110 -11.05 1.49 26.93
N ARG A 111 -11.41 2.03 25.76
CA ARG A 111 -11.46 1.28 24.48
C ARG A 111 -10.11 1.18 23.74
N ARG A 112 -9.11 1.97 24.13
CA ARG A 112 -7.81 2.05 23.44
C ARG A 112 -7.01 0.74 23.57
N ASP A 113 -5.97 0.64 22.76
CA ASP A 113 -5.19 -0.60 22.60
C ASP A 113 -4.33 -0.92 23.83
N PHE A 114 -3.49 0.02 24.27
CA PHE A 114 -2.51 -0.18 25.34
C PHE A 114 -2.54 0.92 26.39
N THR A 115 -2.20 0.58 27.63
CA THR A 115 -2.18 1.51 28.77
C THR A 115 -1.31 2.73 28.50
N ILE A 116 -0.14 2.53 27.91
CA ILE A 116 0.77 3.62 27.52
C ILE A 116 0.20 4.56 26.44
N ASN A 117 -0.84 4.16 25.72
CA ASN A 117 -1.58 5.00 24.77
C ASN A 117 -2.95 5.43 25.33
N GLY A 118 -3.31 5.00 26.55
CA GLY A 118 -4.52 5.34 27.26
C GLY A 118 -4.31 6.54 28.20
N LEU A 119 -3.60 7.55 27.73
CA LEU A 119 -3.25 8.76 28.48
C LEU A 119 -3.92 9.97 27.82
N GLY A 120 -4.42 10.89 28.66
CA GLY A 120 -4.92 12.19 28.26
C GLY A 120 -4.08 13.32 28.85
N MET A 121 -4.09 14.48 28.22
CA MET A 121 -3.43 15.69 28.69
C MET A 121 -4.36 16.90 28.49
N SER A 122 -4.57 17.68 29.55
CA SER A 122 -5.37 18.91 29.50
C SER A 122 -4.60 20.07 28.85
N ALA A 123 -5.29 21.18 28.57
CA ALA A 123 -4.67 22.45 28.15
C ALA A 123 -3.58 22.96 29.12
N SER A 124 -3.74 22.68 30.42
CA SER A 124 -2.75 23.01 31.47
C SER A 124 -1.65 21.95 31.62
N GLN A 125 -1.51 21.05 30.65
CA GLN A 125 -0.54 19.95 30.62
C GLN A 125 -0.68 18.95 31.79
N LYS A 126 -1.82 18.93 32.47
CA LYS A 126 -2.12 17.93 33.51
C LYS A 126 -2.41 16.59 32.82
N ILE A 127 -1.69 15.55 33.22
CA ILE A 127 -1.84 14.22 32.64
C ILE A 127 -2.91 13.41 33.38
N ILE A 128 -3.92 12.96 32.63
CA ILE A 128 -5.00 12.09 33.07
C ILE A 128 -4.67 10.63 32.71
N ASP A 129 -4.78 9.73 33.68
CA ASP A 129 -4.48 8.31 33.53
C ASP A 129 -5.48 7.45 34.32
N PHE A 130 -6.40 6.80 33.60
CA PHE A 130 -7.40 5.89 34.18
C PHE A 130 -6.98 4.42 34.15
N CYS A 131 -5.87 4.08 33.47
CA CYS A 131 -5.52 2.69 33.15
C CYS A 131 -4.12 2.28 33.64
N GLY A 132 -3.42 3.15 34.35
CA GLY A 132 -2.07 2.91 34.85
C GLY A 132 -0.99 3.05 33.77
N GLY A 133 -1.26 3.81 32.71
CA GLY A 133 -0.37 4.05 31.58
C GLY A 133 0.97 4.66 31.99
N LYS A 134 0.99 5.61 32.93
CA LYS A 134 2.24 6.23 33.43
C LYS A 134 3.19 5.20 34.05
N LYS A 135 2.63 4.31 34.88
CA LYS A 135 3.40 3.26 35.57
C LYS A 135 3.95 2.24 34.60
N ASP A 136 3.16 1.82 33.61
CA ASP A 136 3.64 0.90 32.57
C ASP A 136 4.66 1.59 31.64
N LEU A 137 4.50 2.89 31.36
CA LEU A 137 5.46 3.69 30.58
C LEU A 137 6.82 3.77 31.27
N GLN A 138 6.85 4.12 32.56
CA GLN A 138 8.07 4.13 33.38
C GLN A 138 8.76 2.77 33.44
N LYS A 139 7.99 1.67 33.43
CA LYS A 139 8.53 0.30 33.46
C LYS A 139 8.88 -0.26 32.07
N GLY A 140 8.58 0.47 31.00
CA GLY A 140 8.72 -0.01 29.63
C GLY A 140 7.87 -1.25 29.33
N ILE A 141 6.59 -1.23 29.74
CA ILE A 141 5.65 -2.34 29.60
C ILE A 141 4.55 -1.97 28.59
N ILE A 142 4.31 -2.86 27.62
CA ILE A 142 3.17 -2.83 26.72
C ILE A 142 2.09 -3.75 27.30
N ARG A 143 1.03 -3.15 27.83
CA ARG A 143 -0.12 -3.85 28.43
C ARG A 143 -1.40 -3.39 27.74
N THR A 144 -2.28 -4.32 27.42
CA THR A 144 -3.62 -3.98 26.90
C THR A 144 -4.49 -3.40 28.00
N ILE A 145 -5.32 -2.41 27.68
CA ILE A 145 -6.26 -1.82 28.66
C ILE A 145 -7.35 -2.84 28.98
N ALA A 146 -8.03 -3.34 27.96
CA ALA A 146 -9.00 -4.42 28.09
C ALA A 146 -8.31 -5.79 28.23
N ARG A 147 -9.11 -6.82 28.56
CA ARG A 147 -8.65 -8.22 28.59
C ARG A 147 -8.00 -8.59 27.24
N PRO A 148 -6.73 -9.05 27.21
CA PRO A 148 -5.96 -9.22 25.98
C PRO A 148 -6.68 -10.05 24.89
N LYS A 149 -7.29 -11.17 25.28
CA LYS A 149 -8.01 -12.05 24.35
C LYS A 149 -9.20 -11.36 23.69
N LYS A 150 -9.95 -10.53 24.43
CA LYS A 150 -11.08 -9.75 23.91
C LYS A 150 -10.56 -8.67 22.97
N SER A 151 -9.60 -7.88 23.43
CA SER A 151 -9.02 -6.77 22.67
C SER A 151 -8.43 -7.20 21.32
N PHE A 152 -7.67 -8.30 21.29
CA PHE A 152 -7.08 -8.82 20.05
C PHE A 152 -8.07 -9.56 19.14
N ARG A 153 -9.27 -9.91 19.65
CA ARG A 153 -10.32 -10.50 18.83
C ARG A 153 -11.15 -9.40 18.16
N GLU A 154 -11.43 -8.32 18.87
CA GLU A 154 -12.09 -7.12 18.35
C GLU A 154 -11.25 -6.48 17.24
N ASP A 155 -9.95 -6.28 17.50
CA ASP A 155 -9.01 -5.76 16.51
C ASP A 155 -7.68 -6.52 16.54
N PRO A 156 -7.50 -7.52 15.66
CA PRO A 156 -6.25 -8.27 15.58
C PRO A 156 -5.04 -7.42 15.15
N LEU A 157 -5.24 -6.25 14.54
CA LEU A 157 -4.13 -5.34 14.22
C LEU A 157 -3.40 -4.89 15.48
N ARG A 158 -4.08 -4.81 16.63
CA ARG A 158 -3.46 -4.48 17.93
C ARG A 158 -2.30 -5.42 18.25
N ILE A 159 -2.30 -6.66 17.77
CA ILE A 159 -1.15 -7.56 17.93
C ILE A 159 0.08 -6.97 17.24
N LEU A 160 -0.02 -6.55 15.98
CA LEU A 160 1.09 -5.93 15.25
C LEU A 160 1.47 -4.57 15.85
N ARG A 161 0.50 -3.77 16.30
CA ARG A 161 0.77 -2.51 17.03
C ARG A 161 1.60 -2.74 18.30
N ALA A 162 1.37 -3.84 19.04
CA ALA A 162 2.22 -4.19 20.18
C ALA A 162 3.68 -4.42 19.77
N PHE A 163 3.92 -5.01 18.60
CA PHE A 163 5.27 -5.23 18.08
C PHE A 163 5.88 -3.97 17.47
N SER A 164 5.11 -3.08 16.84
CA SER A 164 5.63 -1.79 16.38
C SER A 164 6.04 -0.91 17.56
N LEU A 165 5.26 -0.87 18.64
CA LEU A 165 5.66 -0.22 19.90
C LEU A 165 6.92 -0.85 20.51
N MET A 166 7.02 -2.18 20.50
CA MET A 166 8.24 -2.89 20.95
C MET A 166 9.46 -2.54 20.10
N ALA A 167 9.29 -2.45 18.78
CA ALA A 167 10.36 -2.09 17.85
C ALA A 167 10.81 -0.63 18.02
N ARG A 168 9.86 0.28 18.31
CA ARG A 168 10.15 1.71 18.52
C ARG A 168 10.83 1.96 19.87
N PHE A 169 10.29 1.41 20.96
CA PHE A 169 10.68 1.80 22.33
C PHE A 169 11.47 0.75 23.10
N ASN A 170 11.73 -0.44 22.53
CA ASN A 170 12.40 -1.56 23.22
C ASN A 170 11.64 -2.08 24.46
N PHE A 171 10.33 -1.84 24.53
CA PHE A 171 9.49 -2.24 25.66
C PHE A 171 9.19 -3.75 25.67
N ARG A 172 8.68 -4.23 26.80
CA ARG A 172 8.35 -5.64 27.05
C ARG A 172 6.84 -5.81 27.05
N LEU A 173 6.33 -6.93 26.51
CA LEU A 173 4.92 -7.26 26.68
C LEU A 173 4.65 -7.66 28.13
N ALA A 174 3.55 -7.16 28.71
CA ALA A 174 3.00 -7.71 29.94
C ALA A 174 2.68 -9.20 29.77
N HIS A 175 2.77 -9.98 30.86
CA HIS A 175 2.58 -11.44 30.82
C HIS A 175 1.22 -11.83 30.20
N ALA A 176 0.13 -11.22 30.68
CA ALA A 176 -1.22 -11.45 30.17
C ALA A 176 -1.34 -11.06 28.69
N THR A 177 -0.75 -9.93 28.28
CA THR A 177 -0.74 -9.49 26.87
C THR A 177 -0.03 -10.48 25.96
N LYS A 178 1.12 -11.03 26.40
CA LYS A 178 1.84 -12.09 25.67
C LYS A 178 1.01 -13.36 25.54
N ILE A 179 0.28 -13.77 26.58
CA ILE A 179 -0.64 -14.92 26.53
C ILE A 179 -1.77 -14.65 25.54
N GLY A 180 -2.38 -13.46 25.60
CA GLY A 180 -3.41 -13.03 24.66
C GLY A 180 -2.96 -13.17 23.21
N ILE A 181 -1.80 -12.61 22.88
CA ILE A 181 -1.21 -12.72 21.53
C ILE A 181 -1.06 -14.18 21.10
N LYS A 182 -0.54 -15.06 21.97
CA LYS A 182 -0.38 -16.49 21.63
C LYS A 182 -1.71 -17.16 21.29
N GLN A 183 -2.79 -16.80 21.99
CA GLN A 183 -4.12 -17.37 21.80
C GLN A 183 -4.85 -16.80 20.57
N THR A 184 -4.54 -15.58 20.15
CA THR A 184 -5.28 -14.85 19.11
C THR A 184 -4.51 -14.59 17.82
N LYS A 185 -3.20 -14.89 17.75
CA LYS A 185 -2.36 -14.63 16.56
C LYS A 185 -2.91 -15.11 15.23
N LYS A 186 -3.73 -16.17 15.20
CA LYS A 186 -4.37 -16.69 14.00
C LYS A 186 -5.29 -15.66 13.31
N TYR A 187 -5.90 -14.77 14.07
CA TYR A 187 -6.82 -13.74 13.56
C TYR A 187 -6.11 -12.62 12.78
N LEU A 188 -4.77 -12.59 12.80
CA LEU A 188 -3.98 -11.70 11.94
C LEU A 188 -4.26 -11.93 10.45
N ILE A 189 -4.63 -13.16 10.05
CA ILE A 189 -4.90 -13.48 8.63
C ILE A 189 -6.05 -12.67 8.03
N GLU A 190 -7.00 -12.27 8.87
CA GLU A 190 -8.19 -11.51 8.44
C GLU A 190 -7.95 -9.99 8.46
N VAL A 191 -6.80 -9.51 8.96
CA VAL A 191 -6.41 -8.08 8.87
C VAL A 191 -6.11 -7.73 7.41
N SER A 192 -6.52 -6.54 6.98
CA SER A 192 -6.26 -6.09 5.60
C SER A 192 -4.76 -5.95 5.35
N ASP A 193 -4.35 -6.28 4.13
CA ASP A 193 -2.94 -6.32 3.77
C ASP A 193 -2.28 -4.93 3.83
N TYR A 194 -3.04 -3.86 3.57
CA TYR A 194 -2.63 -2.47 3.82
C TYR A 194 -2.19 -2.24 5.26
N LYS A 195 -3.03 -2.64 6.23
CA LYS A 195 -2.78 -2.40 7.65
C LYS A 195 -1.61 -3.23 8.16
N VAL A 196 -1.49 -4.48 7.68
CA VAL A 196 -0.32 -5.34 7.96
C VAL A 196 0.96 -4.71 7.40
N SER A 197 0.92 -4.25 6.15
CA SER A 197 2.03 -3.56 5.47
C SER A 197 2.48 -2.32 6.24
N ALA A 198 1.54 -1.47 6.66
CA ALA A 198 1.82 -0.24 7.41
C ALA A 198 2.49 -0.53 8.77
N GLU A 199 2.00 -1.50 9.54
CA GLU A 199 2.61 -1.84 10.83
C GLU A 199 3.97 -2.56 10.67
N LEU A 200 4.14 -3.39 9.64
CA LEU A 200 5.44 -4.01 9.36
C LEU A 200 6.48 -2.98 8.89
N ARG A 201 6.09 -1.97 8.09
CA ARG A 201 6.97 -0.87 7.70
C ARG A 201 7.53 -0.16 8.93
N LYS A 202 6.67 0.18 9.90
CA LYS A 202 7.09 0.75 11.20
C LYS A 202 8.10 -0.15 11.93
N ILE A 203 7.89 -1.47 11.91
CA ILE A 203 8.83 -2.43 12.54
C ILE A 203 10.17 -2.48 11.78
N PHE A 204 10.16 -2.39 10.45
CA PHE A 204 11.35 -2.46 9.60
C PHE A 204 12.23 -1.21 9.68
N GLU A 205 11.63 -0.06 9.96
CA GLU A 205 12.29 1.25 10.15
C GLU A 205 12.81 1.46 11.57
N ALA A 206 12.15 0.84 12.55
CA ALA A 206 12.42 1.12 13.95
C ALA A 206 13.79 0.56 14.45
N PRO A 207 14.44 1.25 15.40
CA PRO A 207 15.78 0.90 15.89
C PRO A 207 15.88 -0.51 16.48
N TYR A 208 14.80 -1.00 17.12
CA TYR A 208 14.76 -2.34 17.69
C TYR A 208 14.03 -3.38 16.80
N GLY A 209 13.81 -3.05 15.52
CA GLY A 209 13.11 -3.89 14.55
C GLY A 209 13.64 -5.33 14.46
N LYS A 210 14.97 -5.51 14.33
CA LYS A 210 15.63 -6.83 14.31
C LYS A 210 15.28 -7.67 15.55
N LYS A 211 15.29 -7.04 16.74
CA LYS A 211 14.99 -7.71 18.02
C LYS A 211 13.51 -8.10 18.08
N THR A 212 12.63 -7.22 17.63
CA THR A 212 11.18 -7.43 17.55
C THR A 212 10.83 -8.57 16.59
N LEU A 213 11.39 -8.60 15.38
CA LEU A 213 11.14 -9.68 14.42
C LEU A 213 11.57 -11.05 14.96
N ARG A 214 12.71 -11.12 15.67
CA ARG A 214 13.12 -12.35 16.39
C ARG A 214 12.12 -12.76 17.46
N ARG A 215 11.43 -11.81 18.10
CA ARG A 215 10.39 -12.09 19.09
C ARG A 215 9.10 -12.56 18.43
N MET A 216 8.69 -11.94 17.33
CA MET A 216 7.56 -12.38 16.50
C MET A 216 7.77 -13.81 16.00
N LYS A 217 8.97 -14.13 15.50
CA LYS A 217 9.36 -15.50 15.11
C LYS A 217 9.20 -16.48 16.27
N ARG A 218 9.76 -16.18 17.44
CA ARG A 218 9.67 -17.04 18.65
C ARG A 218 8.25 -17.23 19.18
N LEU A 219 7.34 -16.29 18.93
CA LEU A 219 5.93 -16.40 19.29
C LEU A 219 5.09 -17.08 18.19
N GLY A 220 5.71 -17.41 17.06
CA GLY A 220 5.08 -18.09 15.93
C GLY A 220 4.04 -17.23 15.23
N LEU A 221 4.33 -15.93 15.05
CA LEU A 221 3.45 -15.02 14.31
C LEU A 221 3.62 -15.11 12.80
N LEU A 222 4.81 -15.50 12.32
CA LEU A 222 5.16 -15.43 10.90
C LEU A 222 4.18 -16.15 9.97
N PRO A 223 3.66 -17.36 10.29
CA PRO A 223 2.70 -18.06 9.44
C PRO A 223 1.38 -17.30 9.24
N HIS A 224 1.10 -16.28 10.04
CA HIS A 224 -0.12 -15.48 9.96
C HIS A 224 0.09 -14.13 9.24
N LEU A 225 1.24 -13.95 8.57
CA LEU A 225 1.62 -12.71 7.88
C LEU A 225 1.76 -12.91 6.36
N LYS A 226 0.83 -13.64 5.72
CA LYS A 226 0.71 -13.85 4.25
C LYS A 226 2.03 -13.61 3.47
N TYR A 227 2.13 -12.47 2.79
CA TYR A 227 3.24 -12.05 1.92
C TYR A 227 4.59 -11.78 2.62
N TYR A 228 4.58 -11.61 3.95
CA TYR A 228 5.74 -11.14 4.71
C TYR A 228 6.38 -12.23 5.57
N GLY A 229 5.58 -13.20 6.02
CA GLY A 229 5.97 -14.20 7.00
C GLY A 229 7.22 -14.98 6.64
N GLU A 230 7.29 -15.47 5.40
CA GLU A 230 8.35 -16.35 4.93
C GLU A 230 9.69 -15.65 4.70
N GLY A 231 9.67 -14.36 4.35
CA GLY A 231 10.89 -13.57 4.15
C GLY A 231 11.58 -13.16 5.45
N ILE A 232 10.80 -12.88 6.51
CA ILE A 232 11.32 -12.36 7.81
C ILE A 232 12.53 -13.13 8.37
N PRO A 233 12.59 -14.47 8.37
CA PRO A 233 13.75 -15.22 8.83
C PRO A 233 15.06 -14.85 8.12
N TYR A 234 15.01 -14.48 6.84
CA TYR A 234 16.16 -14.09 6.03
C TYR A 234 16.56 -12.65 6.33
N LEU A 235 15.57 -11.73 6.43
CA LEU A 235 15.79 -10.34 6.83
C LEU A 235 16.56 -10.23 8.14
N ILE A 236 16.22 -11.05 9.13
CA ILE A 236 16.83 -11.01 10.47
C ILE A 236 18.35 -11.23 10.41
N LYS A 237 18.88 -11.97 9.42
CA LYS A 237 20.31 -12.23 9.29
C LYS A 237 21.09 -10.95 8.98
N ARG A 238 20.56 -10.12 8.06
CA ARG A 238 21.22 -8.92 7.52
C ARG A 238 20.42 -7.62 7.76
N PHE A 239 19.55 -7.59 8.76
CA PHE A 239 18.54 -6.52 8.94
C PHE A 239 19.06 -5.08 8.87
N GLY A 240 20.26 -4.81 9.41
CA GLY A 240 20.84 -3.46 9.43
C GLY A 240 21.52 -3.06 8.11
N GLU A 241 21.79 -4.02 7.24
CA GLU A 241 22.40 -3.82 5.92
C GLU A 241 21.34 -3.61 4.82
N LEU A 242 20.06 -3.82 5.14
CA LEU A 242 18.95 -3.79 4.18
C LEU A 242 18.13 -2.51 4.35
N THR A 243 17.87 -1.85 3.22
CA THR A 243 16.85 -0.82 3.08
C THR A 243 15.44 -1.37 3.32
N ILE A 244 14.45 -0.49 3.44
CA ILE A 244 13.04 -0.88 3.62
C ILE A 244 12.54 -1.64 2.39
N LEU A 245 12.86 -1.16 1.18
CA LEU A 245 12.42 -1.78 -0.06
C LEU A 245 13.04 -3.16 -0.26
N GLU A 246 14.32 -3.36 0.08
CA GLU A 246 14.93 -4.69 0.07
C GLU A 246 14.25 -5.64 1.07
N LYS A 247 13.89 -5.16 2.26
CA LYS A 247 13.14 -5.97 3.24
C LYS A 247 11.78 -6.40 2.69
N MET A 248 11.09 -5.53 1.96
CA MET A 248 9.83 -5.86 1.28
C MET A 248 10.05 -6.82 0.11
N ALA A 249 11.06 -6.58 -0.74
CA ALA A 249 11.39 -7.42 -1.88
C ALA A 249 11.75 -8.86 -1.46
N ILE A 250 12.53 -9.04 -0.39
CA ILE A 250 12.85 -10.36 0.17
C ILE A 250 11.58 -11.07 0.65
N CYS A 251 10.63 -10.35 1.24
CA CYS A 251 9.34 -10.90 1.63
C CYS A 251 8.56 -11.42 0.43
N PHE A 252 8.35 -10.57 -0.57
CA PHE A 252 7.52 -10.88 -1.73
C PHE A 252 8.14 -11.93 -2.65
N LYS A 253 9.46 -11.86 -2.88
CA LYS A 253 10.20 -12.92 -3.59
C LYS A 253 10.03 -14.26 -2.88
N ARG A 254 10.16 -14.29 -1.54
CA ARG A 254 10.06 -15.56 -0.80
C ARG A 254 8.65 -16.13 -0.81
N SER A 255 7.61 -15.28 -0.73
CA SER A 255 6.20 -15.70 -0.81
C SER A 255 5.72 -15.99 -2.23
N GLY A 256 6.48 -15.61 -3.26
CA GLY A 256 6.12 -15.76 -4.67
C GLY A 256 4.90 -14.91 -5.10
N ASN A 257 4.51 -13.92 -4.30
CA ASN A 257 3.27 -13.17 -4.47
C ASN A 257 3.44 -11.74 -3.96
N PHE A 258 2.70 -10.82 -4.58
CA PHE A 258 2.62 -9.41 -4.18
C PHE A 258 1.24 -9.07 -3.62
N PRO A 259 1.14 -8.25 -2.56
CA PRO A 259 -0.14 -7.77 -2.08
C PRO A 259 -0.77 -6.78 -3.08
N THR A 260 -2.07 -6.91 -3.35
CA THR A 260 -2.82 -5.95 -4.19
C THR A 260 -3.01 -4.61 -3.49
N ILE A 261 -3.11 -4.60 -2.16
CA ILE A 261 -3.28 -3.39 -1.35
C ILE A 261 -2.18 -3.37 -0.28
N HIS A 262 -1.40 -2.28 -0.24
CA HIS A 262 -0.23 -2.14 0.62
C HIS A 262 0.02 -0.68 1.00
N ALA A 263 0.89 -0.47 2.00
CA ALA A 263 1.25 0.87 2.48
C ALA A 263 2.44 1.50 1.73
N LEU A 264 2.94 0.86 0.67
CA LEU A 264 3.94 1.42 -0.23
C LEU A 264 3.28 2.41 -1.20
N THR A 265 3.99 3.48 -1.54
CA THR A 265 3.64 4.35 -2.66
C THR A 265 3.70 3.59 -3.98
N HIS A 266 3.07 4.13 -5.02
CA HIS A 266 3.13 3.55 -6.36
C HIS A 266 4.57 3.40 -6.88
N GLN A 267 5.43 4.39 -6.61
CA GLN A 267 6.84 4.35 -7.00
C GLN A 267 7.62 3.31 -6.19
N GLU A 268 7.46 3.28 -4.86
CA GLU A 268 8.10 2.25 -4.02
C GLU A 268 7.71 0.82 -4.45
N MET A 269 6.45 0.60 -4.81
CA MET A 269 5.99 -0.71 -5.28
C MET A 269 6.63 -1.10 -6.61
N LYS A 270 6.73 -0.17 -7.57
CA LYS A 270 7.47 -0.39 -8.82
C LYS A 270 8.93 -0.73 -8.56
N ASP A 271 9.56 -0.07 -7.60
CA ASP A 271 10.94 -0.33 -7.23
C ASP A 271 11.13 -1.70 -6.58
N VAL A 272 10.20 -2.10 -5.71
CA VAL A 272 10.19 -3.44 -5.11
C VAL A 272 9.97 -4.53 -6.17
N GLN A 273 9.04 -4.34 -7.10
CA GLN A 273 8.81 -5.27 -8.21
C GLN A 273 10.07 -5.41 -9.08
N SER A 274 10.66 -4.27 -9.46
CA SER A 274 11.91 -4.22 -10.23
C SER A 274 13.06 -4.94 -9.50
N LEU A 275 13.17 -4.81 -8.17
CA LEU A 275 14.17 -5.55 -7.38
C LEU A 275 13.94 -7.06 -7.42
N VAL A 276 12.68 -7.50 -7.30
CA VAL A 276 12.34 -8.94 -7.37
C VAL A 276 12.60 -9.50 -8.76
N ASP A 277 12.23 -8.77 -9.82
CA ASP A 277 12.42 -9.19 -11.21
C ASP A 277 13.91 -9.31 -11.53
N LEU A 278 14.71 -8.29 -11.21
CA LEU A 278 16.17 -8.32 -11.37
C LEU A 278 16.81 -9.44 -10.54
N SER A 279 16.31 -9.67 -9.32
CA SER A 279 16.78 -10.77 -8.49
C SER A 279 16.50 -12.13 -9.14
N ASN A 280 15.33 -12.32 -9.76
CA ASN A 280 14.99 -13.55 -10.49
C ASN A 280 15.81 -13.72 -11.78
N GLU A 281 16.16 -12.61 -12.44
CA GLU A 281 16.99 -12.64 -13.64
C GLU A 281 18.45 -12.97 -13.30
N LEU A 282 19.04 -12.28 -12.32
CA LEU A 282 20.40 -12.54 -11.83
C LEU A 282 20.59 -13.92 -11.20
N GLU A 283 19.50 -14.61 -10.87
CA GLU A 283 19.51 -16.01 -10.45
C GLU A 283 19.83 -16.94 -11.63
N LYS A 284 19.36 -16.59 -12.83
CA LYS A 284 19.46 -17.41 -14.05
C LYS A 284 20.63 -16.99 -14.95
N THR A 285 20.90 -15.68 -15.03
CA THR A 285 21.86 -15.10 -15.95
C THR A 285 22.81 -14.15 -15.23
N ASP A 286 23.94 -13.85 -15.85
CA ASP A 286 24.88 -12.84 -15.38
C ASP A 286 24.39 -11.43 -15.69
N ALA A 287 24.88 -10.42 -14.95
CA ALA A 287 24.47 -9.04 -15.21
C ALA A 287 24.89 -8.62 -16.63
N THR A 288 24.03 -7.89 -17.33
CA THR A 288 24.28 -7.41 -18.69
C THR A 288 24.51 -5.90 -18.71
N PRO A 289 25.15 -5.34 -19.75
CA PRO A 289 25.27 -3.89 -19.91
C PRO A 289 23.91 -3.19 -19.93
N LEU A 290 22.88 -3.81 -20.52
CA LEU A 290 21.51 -3.28 -20.55
C LEU A 290 20.91 -3.17 -19.15
N MET A 291 21.08 -4.19 -18.31
CA MET A 291 20.64 -4.13 -16.92
C MET A 291 21.29 -2.96 -16.18
N VAL A 292 22.60 -2.75 -16.38
CA VAL A 292 23.35 -1.64 -15.77
C VAL A 292 22.81 -0.31 -16.27
N TYR A 293 22.55 -0.19 -17.57
CA TYR A 293 22.04 1.02 -18.20
C TYR A 293 20.62 1.38 -17.70
N HIS A 294 19.69 0.43 -17.67
CA HIS A 294 18.28 0.70 -17.33
C HIS A 294 18.03 0.83 -15.82
N HIS A 295 18.76 0.08 -14.99
CA HIS A 295 18.46 0.00 -13.56
C HIS A 295 19.54 0.59 -12.65
N GLY A 296 20.73 0.82 -13.19
CA GLY A 296 21.88 1.25 -12.41
C GLY A 296 22.49 0.12 -11.57
N VAL A 297 23.75 0.31 -11.20
CA VAL A 297 24.55 -0.69 -10.48
C VAL A 297 24.05 -0.93 -9.06
N ASP A 298 23.58 0.11 -8.38
CA ASP A 298 23.13 -0.02 -7.00
C ASP A 298 21.92 -0.95 -6.90
N LYS A 299 20.95 -0.82 -7.82
CA LYS A 299 19.78 -1.70 -7.87
C LYS A 299 20.15 -3.16 -8.17
N LEU A 300 21.12 -3.38 -9.07
CA LEU A 300 21.63 -4.72 -9.36
C LEU A 300 22.37 -5.34 -8.16
N ARG A 301 23.14 -4.54 -7.40
CA ARG A 301 23.79 -5.00 -6.17
C ARG A 301 22.77 -5.36 -5.09
N GLN A 302 21.71 -4.58 -4.96
CA GLN A 302 20.59 -4.91 -4.07
C GLN A 302 19.92 -6.23 -4.49
N ALA A 303 19.63 -6.40 -5.78
CA ALA A 303 19.06 -7.65 -6.31
C ALA A 303 19.98 -8.87 -6.11
N ASP A 304 21.30 -8.72 -6.30
CA ASP A 304 22.32 -9.74 -6.00
C ASP A 304 22.32 -10.11 -4.51
N GLN A 305 22.29 -9.11 -3.63
CA GLN A 305 22.26 -9.31 -2.18
C GLN A 305 20.99 -10.05 -1.71
N ILE A 306 19.85 -9.81 -2.37
CA ILE A 306 18.61 -10.57 -2.14
C ILE A 306 18.83 -12.06 -2.47
N ASN A 307 19.48 -12.38 -3.59
CA ASN A 307 19.78 -13.77 -3.95
C ASN A 307 20.75 -14.44 -2.99
N VAL A 308 21.82 -13.74 -2.58
CA VAL A 308 22.77 -14.22 -1.56
C VAL A 308 22.05 -14.61 -0.26
N LEU A 309 20.96 -13.92 0.08
CA LEU A 309 20.16 -14.23 1.26
C LEU A 309 19.19 -15.39 1.05
N LEU A 310 18.50 -15.43 -0.08
CA LEU A 310 17.35 -16.31 -0.32
C LEU A 310 17.71 -17.64 -0.97
N VAL A 311 18.64 -17.64 -1.92
CA VAL A 311 18.92 -18.77 -2.79
C VAL A 311 20.08 -19.58 -2.21
N LYS A 312 19.85 -20.89 -2.07
CA LYS A 312 20.88 -21.81 -1.56
C LYS A 312 22.02 -21.90 -2.58
N ASP A 313 23.26 -21.89 -2.10
CA ASP A 313 24.48 -22.05 -2.90
C ASP A 313 24.70 -20.94 -3.95
N TYR A 314 23.96 -19.83 -3.86
CA TYR A 314 24.13 -18.67 -4.74
C TYR A 314 25.44 -17.92 -4.44
N LYS A 315 26.27 -17.77 -5.48
CA LYS A 315 27.50 -16.99 -5.40
C LYS A 315 27.22 -15.55 -5.82
N SER A 316 27.57 -14.60 -4.97
CA SER A 316 27.41 -13.16 -5.25
C SER A 316 28.08 -12.77 -6.58
N LYS A 317 27.33 -12.03 -7.38
CA LYS A 317 27.74 -11.46 -8.66
C LYS A 317 28.26 -10.03 -8.53
N ALA A 318 28.42 -9.49 -7.33
CA ALA A 318 28.89 -8.12 -7.10
C ALA A 318 30.17 -7.73 -7.88
N LYS A 319 31.16 -8.64 -7.97
CA LYS A 319 32.38 -8.43 -8.77
C LYS A 319 32.09 -8.40 -10.28
N GLN A 320 31.22 -9.30 -10.74
CA GLN A 320 30.80 -9.39 -12.14
C GLN A 320 30.00 -8.14 -12.54
N ILE A 321 29.06 -7.68 -11.71
CA ILE A 321 28.32 -6.43 -11.91
C ILE A 321 29.28 -5.23 -12.04
N THR A 322 30.28 -5.15 -11.16
CA THR A 322 31.27 -4.06 -11.21
C THR A 322 32.15 -4.13 -12.47
N LYS A 323 32.46 -5.34 -12.97
CA LYS A 323 33.17 -5.51 -14.24
C LYS A 323 32.31 -5.04 -15.42
N VAL A 324 31.05 -5.45 -15.47
CA VAL A 324 30.11 -5.06 -16.53
C VAL A 324 29.88 -3.56 -16.55
N GLN A 325 29.76 -2.92 -15.38
CA GLN A 325 29.66 -1.47 -15.29
C GLN A 325 30.81 -0.75 -16.01
N LYS A 326 32.05 -1.20 -15.81
CA LYS A 326 33.23 -0.60 -16.44
C LYS A 326 33.28 -0.81 -17.96
N GLN A 327 32.61 -1.85 -18.45
CA GLN A 327 32.54 -2.21 -19.87
C GLN A 327 31.31 -1.64 -20.57
N THR A 328 30.32 -1.15 -19.80
CA THR A 328 29.07 -0.63 -20.35
C THR A 328 29.32 0.72 -21.01
N VAL A 329 28.96 0.82 -22.29
CA VAL A 329 29.03 2.09 -23.02
C VAL A 329 27.72 2.84 -22.79
N PHE A 330 27.80 4.04 -22.22
CA PHE A 330 26.63 4.89 -22.00
C PHE A 330 26.44 5.82 -23.19
N VAL A 331 25.36 5.60 -23.95
CA VAL A 331 24.99 6.44 -25.11
C VAL A 331 23.55 6.91 -24.94
N SER A 332 23.36 8.22 -24.95
CA SER A 332 22.03 8.83 -25.03
C SER A 332 21.58 8.95 -26.48
N ASN A 333 20.27 9.12 -26.70
CA ASN A 333 19.71 9.36 -28.04
C ASN A 333 20.37 10.55 -28.77
N SER A 334 20.82 11.56 -28.02
CA SER A 334 21.50 12.73 -28.60
C SER A 334 22.92 12.43 -29.09
N GLN A 335 23.58 11.43 -28.48
CA GLN A 335 24.95 11.01 -28.76
C GLN A 335 25.01 9.89 -29.81
N MET A 336 23.87 9.32 -30.21
CA MET A 336 23.83 8.35 -31.30
C MET A 336 24.23 9.02 -32.62
N ALA A 337 25.16 8.39 -33.34
CA ALA A 337 25.59 8.86 -34.66
C ALA A 337 24.44 8.80 -35.67
N PHE A 338 23.54 7.82 -35.54
CA PHE A 338 22.38 7.62 -36.41
C PHE A 338 21.08 7.93 -35.66
N LYS A 339 20.24 8.81 -36.24
CA LYS A 339 19.00 9.31 -35.62
C LYS A 339 17.76 8.86 -36.36
N ALA A 340 16.61 8.95 -35.70
CA ALA A 340 15.29 8.63 -36.27
C ALA A 340 15.04 9.32 -37.62
N GLN A 341 15.43 10.60 -37.74
CA GLN A 341 15.30 11.37 -38.97
C GLN A 341 16.07 10.75 -40.14
N ASN A 342 17.27 10.20 -39.90
CA ASN A 342 18.06 9.53 -40.93
C ASN A 342 17.35 8.28 -41.44
N LEU A 343 16.73 7.50 -40.54
CA LEU A 343 15.95 6.33 -40.93
C LEU A 343 14.72 6.71 -41.76
N ILE A 344 14.01 7.76 -41.37
CA ILE A 344 12.84 8.26 -42.11
C ILE A 344 13.26 8.69 -43.53
N GLU A 345 14.35 9.44 -43.67
CA GLU A 345 14.87 9.86 -44.98
C GLU A 345 15.28 8.65 -45.85
N LEU A 346 16.01 7.69 -45.27
CA LEU A 346 16.49 6.51 -45.99
C LEU A 346 15.37 5.53 -46.38
N THR A 347 14.22 5.60 -45.70
CA THR A 347 13.06 4.75 -46.00
C THR A 347 12.03 5.45 -46.91
N GLY A 348 12.37 6.61 -47.48
CA GLY A 348 11.49 7.35 -48.39
C GLY A 348 10.40 8.16 -47.68
N GLY A 349 10.65 8.60 -46.46
CA GLY A 349 9.72 9.39 -45.65
C GLY A 349 8.69 8.57 -44.86
N VAL A 350 8.84 7.25 -44.81
CA VAL A 350 7.92 6.37 -44.08
C VAL A 350 8.09 6.58 -42.57
N THR A 351 6.98 6.82 -41.88
CA THR A 351 6.94 7.02 -40.43
C THR A 351 6.07 5.97 -39.75
N GLY A 352 6.36 5.64 -38.49
CA GLY A 352 5.59 4.68 -37.70
C GLY A 352 6.30 4.21 -36.43
N PRO A 353 5.66 3.34 -35.63
CA PRO A 353 6.23 2.81 -34.38
C PRO A 353 7.59 2.12 -34.56
N PHE A 354 7.79 1.47 -35.71
CA PHE A 354 9.02 0.78 -36.07
C PHE A 354 10.25 1.69 -36.03
N VAL A 355 10.12 2.99 -36.31
CA VAL A 355 11.25 3.93 -36.25
C VAL A 355 11.78 4.01 -34.83
N GLY A 356 10.88 4.14 -33.84
CA GLY A 356 11.24 4.14 -32.43
C GLY A 356 11.83 2.80 -31.98
N GLU A 357 11.22 1.68 -32.40
CA GLU A 357 11.69 0.33 -32.07
C GLU A 357 13.10 0.05 -32.61
N ILE A 358 13.38 0.44 -33.86
CA ILE A 358 14.70 0.26 -34.48
C ILE A 358 15.74 1.16 -33.80
N ILE A 359 15.43 2.43 -33.55
CA ILE A 359 16.38 3.33 -32.86
C ILE A 359 16.69 2.84 -31.44
N GLU A 360 15.68 2.34 -30.72
CA GLU A 360 15.87 1.76 -29.39
C GLU A 360 16.72 0.48 -29.47
N SER A 361 16.42 -0.42 -30.40
CA SER A 361 17.21 -1.64 -30.67
C SER A 361 18.68 -1.34 -30.99
N LEU A 362 18.95 -0.35 -31.85
CA LEU A 362 20.32 0.07 -32.17
C LEU A 362 21.03 0.57 -30.91
N LYS A 363 20.35 1.39 -30.10
CA LYS A 363 20.90 1.88 -28.84
C LYS A 363 21.24 0.73 -27.89
N GLU A 364 20.36 -0.24 -27.75
CA GLU A 364 20.59 -1.42 -26.93
C GLU A 364 21.79 -2.24 -27.40
N GLN A 365 21.97 -2.38 -28.72
CA GLN A 365 23.12 -3.07 -29.32
C GLN A 365 24.44 -2.32 -29.09
N ILE A 366 24.43 -0.98 -29.15
CA ILE A 366 25.59 -0.15 -28.80
C ILE A 366 25.95 -0.34 -27.33
N ILE A 367 24.97 -0.22 -26.43
CA ILE A 367 25.18 -0.37 -24.97
C ILE A 367 25.72 -1.77 -24.65
N SER A 368 25.23 -2.78 -25.36
CA SER A 368 25.67 -4.17 -25.23
C SER A 368 27.04 -4.44 -25.84
N GLY A 369 27.63 -3.47 -26.56
CA GLY A 369 28.92 -3.61 -27.24
C GLY A 369 28.88 -4.53 -28.47
N ILE A 370 27.68 -4.77 -29.03
CA ILE A 370 27.49 -5.62 -30.22
C ILE A 370 27.92 -4.86 -31.48
N ILE A 371 27.58 -3.56 -31.56
CA ILE A 371 27.95 -2.69 -32.68
C ILE A 371 28.53 -1.37 -32.16
N PRO A 372 29.52 -0.77 -32.85
CA PRO A 372 30.03 0.56 -32.52
C PRO A 372 29.01 1.66 -32.85
N ASN A 373 29.11 2.80 -32.15
CA ASN A 373 28.31 4.00 -32.42
C ASN A 373 28.86 4.78 -33.64
N GLU A 374 28.86 4.14 -34.80
CA GLU A 374 29.37 4.69 -36.06
C GLU A 374 28.24 4.78 -37.10
N PHE A 375 28.15 5.91 -37.80
CA PHE A 375 27.00 6.21 -38.67
C PHE A 375 26.71 5.11 -39.70
N GLU A 376 27.73 4.68 -40.45
CA GLU A 376 27.53 3.67 -41.52
C GLU A 376 27.17 2.29 -40.94
N VAL A 377 27.75 1.88 -39.81
CA VAL A 377 27.41 0.60 -39.16
C VAL A 377 25.96 0.61 -38.68
N LEU A 378 25.55 1.69 -37.99
CA LEU A 378 24.19 1.85 -37.50
C LEU A 378 23.18 1.94 -38.65
N LYS A 379 23.52 2.63 -39.73
CA LYS A 379 22.70 2.72 -40.94
C LYS A 379 22.47 1.35 -41.57
N THR A 380 23.52 0.55 -41.76
CA THR A 380 23.40 -0.81 -42.33
C THR A 380 22.50 -1.68 -41.46
N GLU A 381 22.70 -1.66 -40.14
CA GLU A 381 21.87 -2.44 -39.21
C GLU A 381 20.42 -1.93 -39.14
N ALA A 382 20.20 -0.62 -39.20
CA ALA A 382 18.87 -0.02 -39.24
C ALA A 382 18.08 -0.46 -40.48
N LEU A 383 18.72 -0.45 -41.65
CA LEU A 383 18.11 -0.89 -42.92
C LEU A 383 17.83 -2.40 -42.88
N ARG A 384 18.74 -3.21 -42.34
CA ARG A 384 18.51 -4.66 -42.15
C ARG A 384 17.30 -4.93 -41.26
N GLN A 385 17.16 -4.21 -40.14
CA GLN A 385 16.00 -4.34 -39.25
C GLN A 385 14.70 -3.85 -39.91
N TYR A 386 14.78 -2.81 -40.73
CA TYR A 386 13.65 -2.33 -41.51
C TYR A 386 13.20 -3.32 -42.58
N GLU A 387 14.13 -3.95 -43.30
CA GLU A 387 13.83 -5.03 -44.24
C GLU A 387 13.17 -6.22 -43.53
N LEU A 388 13.69 -6.64 -42.38
CA LEU A 388 13.06 -7.66 -41.55
C LEU A 388 11.67 -7.25 -41.07
N TYR A 389 11.47 -5.98 -40.73
CA TYR A 389 10.16 -5.44 -40.37
C TYR A 389 9.18 -5.49 -41.55
N GLN A 390 9.65 -5.26 -42.79
CA GLN A 390 8.84 -5.40 -43.99
C GLN A 390 8.54 -6.87 -44.36
N GLN A 391 9.49 -7.76 -44.06
CA GLN A 391 9.38 -9.21 -44.31
C GLN A 391 8.60 -9.95 -43.22
N LYS A 392 8.45 -9.37 -42.02
CA LYS A 392 7.46 -9.84 -41.06
C LYS A 392 6.14 -9.91 -41.84
N PRO A 393 5.48 -11.08 -41.88
CA PRO A 393 4.22 -11.17 -42.59
C PRO A 393 3.35 -10.01 -42.12
N LYS A 394 2.72 -9.30 -43.06
CA LYS A 394 1.57 -8.44 -42.75
C LYS A 394 0.40 -9.32 -42.31
N THR A 395 0.62 -10.30 -41.44
CA THR A 395 -0.40 -10.76 -40.52
C THR A 395 -0.50 -9.66 -39.45
N LYS A 396 -1.42 -8.69 -39.55
CA LYS A 396 -2.85 -8.94 -39.39
C LYS A 396 -3.21 -10.37 -39.77
N GLU A 397 -2.93 -11.29 -38.86
CA GLU A 397 -4.07 -12.05 -38.41
C GLU A 397 -5.03 -10.98 -37.84
N LYS A 398 -5.82 -10.36 -38.73
CA LYS A 398 -7.23 -10.51 -38.51
C LYS A 398 -7.36 -12.01 -38.39
N VAL A 399 -7.63 -12.47 -37.17
CA VAL A 399 -8.45 -13.66 -37.04
C VAL A 399 -9.70 -13.31 -37.84
N ASN A 400 -9.70 -13.63 -39.13
CA ASN A 400 -10.90 -13.74 -39.91
C ASN A 400 -11.52 -15.02 -39.36
N TYR A 401 -12.32 -14.86 -38.31
CA TYR A 401 -13.46 -15.75 -38.14
C TYR A 401 -14.19 -15.72 -39.48
N THR A 402 -14.14 -16.83 -40.21
CA THR A 402 -15.15 -17.10 -41.23
C THR A 402 -16.47 -17.00 -40.49
N PRO A 403 -17.32 -16.01 -40.78
CA PRO A 403 -18.63 -15.99 -40.21
C PRO A 403 -19.31 -17.28 -40.70
N VAL A 404 -19.79 -18.08 -39.76
CA VAL A 404 -21.03 -18.80 -40.03
C VAL A 404 -21.99 -17.72 -40.53
N LYS A 405 -22.52 -17.92 -41.73
CA LYS A 405 -23.32 -16.93 -42.44
C LYS A 405 -24.43 -16.37 -41.53
N HIS A 406 -24.47 -15.04 -41.54
CA HIS A 406 -25.47 -14.10 -41.04
C HIS A 406 -25.51 -13.91 -39.51
N ALA A 407 -25.39 -12.70 -38.95
CA ALA A 407 -25.55 -11.36 -39.50
C ALA A 407 -24.55 -10.35 -38.90
N GLU A 408 -24.15 -9.41 -39.76
CA GLU A 408 -23.70 -8.02 -39.54
C GLU A 408 -22.70 -7.68 -38.41
N LYS A 409 -21.60 -7.05 -38.84
CA LYS A 409 -20.71 -6.25 -38.00
C LYS A 409 -21.49 -5.05 -37.47
N GLU A 410 -21.42 -4.81 -36.18
CA GLU A 410 -21.48 -3.45 -35.66
C GLU A 410 -20.05 -2.97 -35.40
N GLU A 411 -19.70 -1.82 -35.98
CA GLU A 411 -18.46 -1.08 -35.71
C GLU A 411 -18.36 -0.73 -34.22
N PHE A 412 -17.13 -0.55 -33.71
CA PHE A 412 -16.94 0.03 -32.38
C PHE A 412 -17.44 1.47 -32.41
N ASP A 413 -18.69 1.64 -32.00
CA ASP A 413 -19.36 2.91 -31.92
C ASP A 413 -18.83 3.67 -30.69
N ALA A 414 -17.92 4.61 -30.96
CA ALA A 414 -17.34 5.48 -29.94
C ALA A 414 -18.39 6.38 -29.27
N GLU A 415 -19.53 6.60 -29.93
CA GLU A 415 -20.69 7.30 -29.39
C GLU A 415 -21.46 6.38 -28.44
N LEU A 416 -21.70 5.11 -28.80
CA LEU A 416 -22.29 4.08 -27.93
C LEU A 416 -21.40 3.77 -26.71
N PHE A 417 -20.07 3.74 -26.86
CA PHE A 417 -19.15 3.56 -25.73
C PHE A 417 -19.17 4.76 -24.77
N ASN A 418 -19.21 5.98 -25.29
CA ASN A 418 -19.36 7.18 -24.47
C ASN A 418 -20.77 7.32 -23.89
N GLN A 419 -21.80 6.80 -24.57
CA GLN A 419 -23.16 6.65 -24.08
C GLN A 419 -23.21 5.64 -22.94
N TYR A 420 -22.51 4.50 -23.02
CA TYR A 420 -22.38 3.55 -21.91
C TYR A 420 -21.59 4.11 -20.74
N LYS A 421 -20.56 4.94 -20.99
CA LYS A 421 -19.83 5.63 -19.92
C LYS A 421 -20.70 6.68 -19.22
N ARG A 422 -21.58 7.36 -19.98
CA ARG A 422 -22.59 8.28 -19.43
C ARG A 422 -23.74 7.54 -18.75
N GLU A 423 -24.27 6.44 -19.29
CA GLU A 423 -25.26 5.58 -18.65
C GLU A 423 -24.69 4.91 -17.40
N PHE A 424 -23.41 4.55 -17.39
CA PHE A 424 -22.75 4.01 -16.19
C PHE A 424 -22.61 5.08 -15.12
N ALA A 425 -22.22 6.31 -15.48
CA ALA A 425 -22.17 7.44 -14.55
C ALA A 425 -23.58 7.84 -14.05
N LEU A 426 -24.57 7.92 -14.94
CA LEU A 426 -25.98 8.19 -14.61
C LEU A 426 -26.58 7.08 -13.76
N ARG A 427 -26.36 5.80 -14.07
CA ARG A 427 -26.84 4.69 -13.23
C ARG A 427 -26.07 4.55 -11.92
N PHE A 428 -24.80 4.97 -11.88
CA PHE A 428 -24.04 5.03 -10.62
C PHE A 428 -24.59 6.14 -9.72
N GLU A 429 -24.94 7.31 -10.29
CA GLU A 429 -25.63 8.40 -9.58
C GLU A 429 -27.09 8.06 -9.22
N GLU A 430 -27.86 7.42 -10.09
CA GLU A 430 -29.23 6.94 -9.82
C GLU A 430 -29.24 5.83 -8.76
N ASN A 431 -28.23 4.94 -8.76
CA ASN A 431 -28.05 3.96 -7.68
C ASN A 431 -27.59 4.64 -6.38
N LEU A 432 -26.72 5.66 -6.42
CA LEU A 432 -26.39 6.46 -5.24
C LEU A 432 -27.62 7.18 -4.66
N ALA A 433 -28.52 7.68 -5.50
CA ALA A 433 -29.79 8.29 -5.09
C ALA A 433 -30.79 7.26 -4.52
N LEU A 434 -30.82 6.03 -5.05
CA LEU A 434 -31.63 4.92 -4.52
C LEU A 434 -31.10 4.36 -3.18
N ILE A 435 -29.79 4.49 -2.94
CA ILE A 435 -29.13 4.01 -1.72
C ILE A 435 -29.11 5.10 -0.63
N HIS A 436 -29.41 6.36 -0.98
CA HIS A 436 -29.58 7.44 -0.01
C HIS A 436 -30.77 7.13 0.92
N ASP A 437 -30.53 7.14 2.23
CA ASP A 437 -31.49 6.72 3.27
C ASP A 437 -32.08 5.30 3.08
N PHE A 438 -31.37 4.40 2.37
CA PHE A 438 -31.80 3.02 2.12
C PHE A 438 -32.22 2.28 3.40
N ASP A 439 -31.47 2.47 4.49
CA ASP A 439 -31.73 1.83 5.78
C ASP A 439 -32.97 2.38 6.50
N LYS A 440 -33.52 3.53 6.06
CA LYS A 440 -34.75 4.14 6.57
C LYS A 440 -36.00 3.75 5.78
N LYS A 441 -35.86 3.08 4.63
CA LYS A 441 -36.98 2.64 3.78
C LYS A 441 -37.63 1.35 4.32
N PRO A 442 -38.93 1.08 4.06
CA PRO A 442 -39.59 -0.17 4.43
C PRO A 442 -38.90 -1.41 3.84
N LYS A 443 -38.90 -2.54 4.56
CA LYS A 443 -38.20 -3.78 4.15
C LYS A 443 -38.55 -4.28 2.74
N ALA A 444 -39.82 -4.14 2.32
CA ALA A 444 -40.23 -4.54 0.97
C ALA A 444 -39.58 -3.68 -0.13
N GLU A 445 -39.42 -2.38 0.13
CA GLU A 445 -38.77 -1.43 -0.77
C GLU A 445 -37.24 -1.66 -0.78
N GLN A 446 -36.65 -1.96 0.37
CA GLN A 446 -35.23 -2.34 0.46
C GLN A 446 -34.90 -3.61 -0.33
N GLU A 447 -35.76 -4.64 -0.27
CA GLU A 447 -35.57 -5.88 -1.04
C GLU A 447 -35.79 -5.66 -2.54
N ALA A 448 -36.74 -4.79 -2.94
CA ALA A 448 -36.91 -4.39 -4.33
C ALA A 448 -35.67 -3.66 -4.87
N ILE A 449 -35.13 -2.69 -4.11
CA ILE A 449 -33.91 -1.95 -4.46
C ILE A 449 -32.69 -2.90 -4.49
N LYS A 450 -32.53 -3.81 -3.53
CA LYS A 450 -31.46 -4.83 -3.55
C LYS A 450 -31.56 -5.74 -4.76
N LYS A 451 -32.77 -6.15 -5.14
CA LYS A 451 -33.02 -6.97 -6.34
C LYS A 451 -32.64 -6.19 -7.60
N GLN A 452 -33.05 -4.92 -7.68
CA GLN A 452 -32.76 -4.04 -8.80
C GLN A 452 -31.27 -3.73 -8.94
N VAL A 453 -30.57 -3.48 -7.83
CA VAL A 453 -29.11 -3.30 -7.79
C VAL A 453 -28.38 -4.60 -8.13
N ARG A 454 -28.85 -5.75 -7.62
CA ARG A 454 -28.28 -7.07 -7.99
C ARG A 454 -28.48 -7.38 -9.47
N GLU A 455 -29.65 -7.12 -10.04
CA GLU A 455 -29.93 -7.30 -11.46
C GLU A 455 -29.10 -6.35 -12.31
N ALA A 456 -28.90 -5.10 -11.88
CA ALA A 456 -28.03 -4.13 -12.54
C ALA A 456 -26.55 -4.57 -12.51
N VAL A 457 -26.05 -5.00 -11.35
CA VAL A 457 -24.68 -5.51 -11.17
C VAL A 457 -24.47 -6.82 -11.93
N HIS A 458 -25.45 -7.72 -11.92
CA HIS A 458 -25.41 -8.98 -12.67
C HIS A 458 -25.44 -8.72 -14.18
N THR A 459 -26.23 -7.77 -14.66
CA THR A 459 -26.26 -7.37 -16.08
C THR A 459 -24.94 -6.71 -16.50
N LEU A 460 -24.30 -5.96 -15.61
CA LEU A 460 -22.96 -5.39 -15.81
C LEU A 460 -21.84 -6.44 -15.85
N LEU A 461 -21.90 -7.44 -14.96
CA LEU A 461 -20.89 -8.48 -14.86
C LEU A 461 -21.04 -9.56 -15.95
N VAL A 462 -22.28 -9.91 -16.32
CA VAL A 462 -22.54 -10.93 -17.35
C VAL A 462 -22.29 -10.40 -18.77
N LYS A 463 -22.43 -9.09 -19.00
CA LYS A 463 -22.04 -8.48 -20.28
C LYS A 463 -20.52 -8.26 -20.43
N GLN A 464 -19.71 -8.48 -19.38
CA GLN A 464 -18.26 -8.44 -19.46
C GLN A 464 -17.64 -9.85 -19.58
N LYS A 465 -17.56 -10.31 -20.85
CA LYS A 465 -16.67 -11.32 -21.46
C LYS A 465 -17.04 -12.82 -21.45
N PRO A 466 -17.22 -13.44 -22.64
CA PRO A 466 -17.35 -14.89 -22.88
C PRO A 466 -16.07 -15.74 -22.78
N GLU A 467 -14.91 -15.15 -22.45
CA GLU A 467 -13.61 -15.87 -22.50
C GLU A 467 -13.43 -16.92 -21.38
N TYR A 468 -14.37 -17.06 -20.45
CA TYR A 468 -14.24 -17.95 -19.28
C TYR A 468 -15.23 -19.13 -19.22
N LYS A 469 -16.07 -19.34 -20.26
CA LYS A 469 -16.84 -20.59 -20.44
C LYS A 469 -16.10 -21.55 -21.38
N LYS A 470 -14.98 -22.11 -20.93
CA LYS A 470 -14.32 -23.25 -21.59
C LYS A 470 -13.79 -24.20 -20.52
N PHE A 471 -14.68 -24.93 -19.85
CA PHE A 471 -14.47 -26.29 -19.30
C PHE A 471 -15.80 -26.74 -18.68
N GLU A 472 -16.80 -27.03 -19.51
CA GLU A 472 -17.83 -28.01 -19.18
C GLU A 472 -17.86 -29.01 -20.32
N VAL A 473 -17.43 -30.23 -20.01
CA VAL A 473 -17.47 -31.36 -20.94
C VAL A 473 -18.93 -31.81 -21.04
N ASN A 474 -19.43 -31.64 -22.26
CA ASN A 474 -20.51 -32.34 -22.92
C ASN A 474 -21.38 -33.26 -22.05
N LYS A 475 -22.63 -32.86 -21.83
CA LYS A 475 -23.72 -33.80 -21.56
C LYS A 475 -24.72 -33.64 -22.70
N ASP A 476 -24.45 -34.42 -23.73
CA ASP A 476 -25.39 -34.86 -24.76
C ASP A 476 -26.04 -33.74 -25.60
N GLU A 477 -25.51 -33.60 -26.82
CA GLU A 477 -26.16 -33.18 -28.06
C GLU A 477 -27.56 -32.53 -27.91
N ILE A 478 -27.62 -31.21 -28.17
CA ILE A 478 -28.46 -30.50 -29.18
C ILE A 478 -28.40 -28.99 -28.93
#